data_AF-A0A7X0RMW7-F1
#
_entry.id   AF-A0A7X0RMW7-F1
#
_cell.length_a   1.000
_cell.length_b   1.000
_cell.length_c   1.000
_cell.angle_alpha   90.00
_cell.angle_beta   90.00
_cell.angle_gamma   90.00
#
_symmetry.space_group_name_H-M   'P 1'
#
loop_
_entity.id
_entity.type
_entity.pdbx_description
1 polymer ?
#
loop_
_entity_poly.entity_id
_entity_poly.type
_entity_poly.pdbx_seq_one_letter_code
_entity_poly.pdbx_strand_id
1 'polypeptide(L)'
;MKKLIDMLKKRGRLNIRTDMPLVLLAVMAAIAIPRVVVEDLHLLSLESPLYKVLSIGPFLVYLAVALLRKNKRPLYDYIVLGMLLGLFVAITHQITMEIPEYKVKWNDFFSPALEEIVVRFVIFIRMLATHFIIGIVFGLIASAVCWIRERGAKNPPRDSSSSSAQLQRLAPALGLLLLAPWVGEFLLGVSPLRNILGFPLILPLYGGGALLVRELTRRTGRGWPTLFLLAAAYGVIEAGLVDQSLFNPAFLGLESQKITPIPVLGISAYNALAFVAGHVIWSIGVPIAIVEMLTPARMTAPWLGKVGLSITGGLYLVGCAIVFNFIYADEKFVASPAQRIGAPAVALTLIAIAFVINKNKDLAAPSARPVPKPWPLGVGTFVVASLFFMKPESWAGVIIGIFILCIVSPLVAHWSRQQEWSLRHQFALVAGALLTYAWGGFAMTILLWPDDFLAWIGNVLFSLIAVVLLIVTSKRIPQTP
;
A
#
# COMPACT_ATOMS: atom_id res chain seq x y z
N MET A 1 19.71 -36.13 14.82
CA MET A 1 18.44 -35.68 14.21
C MET A 1 17.19 -36.16 14.95
N LYS A 2 16.97 -37.48 15.14
CA LYS A 2 15.80 -38.04 15.85
C LYS A 2 15.56 -37.47 17.26
N LYS A 3 16.61 -37.40 18.10
CA LYS A 3 16.55 -36.78 19.44
C LYS A 3 16.17 -35.28 19.41
N LEU A 4 16.59 -34.54 18.39
CA LEU A 4 16.25 -33.11 18.25
C LEU A 4 14.77 -32.93 17.86
N ILE A 5 14.27 -33.80 16.97
CA ILE A 5 12.87 -33.84 16.54
C ILE A 5 11.94 -34.23 17.70
N ASP A 6 12.33 -35.22 18.52
CA ASP A 6 11.55 -35.64 19.69
C ASP A 6 11.57 -34.60 20.80
N MET A 7 12.70 -33.89 20.99
CA MET A 7 12.81 -32.81 21.97
C MET A 7 11.98 -31.58 21.57
N LEU A 8 11.86 -31.31 20.27
CA LEU A 8 10.99 -30.26 19.71
C LEU A 8 9.49 -30.61 19.81
N LYS A 9 9.13 -31.90 19.65
CA LYS A 9 7.76 -32.41 19.89
C LYS A 9 7.36 -32.30 21.37
N LYS A 10 8.25 -32.66 22.30
CA LYS A 10 7.97 -32.65 23.76
C LYS A 10 7.73 -31.27 24.35
N ARG A 11 8.19 -30.19 23.70
CA ARG A 11 8.02 -28.79 24.16
C ARG A 11 6.74 -28.10 23.66
N GLY A 12 5.84 -28.80 22.97
CA GLY A 12 4.55 -28.24 22.52
C GLY A 12 4.65 -27.07 21.53
N ARG A 13 5.84 -26.79 20.98
CA ARG A 13 6.10 -25.60 20.14
C ARG A 13 5.96 -25.81 18.64
N LEU A 14 5.60 -27.00 18.17
CA LEU A 14 5.44 -27.29 16.73
C LEU A 14 4.23 -28.18 16.47
N ASN A 15 3.04 -27.80 16.94
CA ASN A 15 1.82 -28.32 16.35
C ASN A 15 1.45 -27.43 15.14
N ILE A 16 2.30 -27.53 14.11
CA ILE A 16 2.10 -26.95 12.77
C ILE A 16 1.04 -27.81 12.08
N ARG A 17 -0.22 -27.65 12.46
CA ARG A 17 -1.35 -28.26 11.75
C ARG A 17 -2.31 -27.14 11.36
N THR A 18 -2.66 -27.10 10.09
CA THR A 18 -3.75 -26.27 9.57
C THR A 18 -5.06 -26.77 10.18
N ASP A 19 -5.98 -25.85 10.46
CA ASP A 19 -7.35 -26.24 10.81
C ASP A 19 -8.13 -26.64 9.54
N MET A 20 -7.68 -26.24 8.34
CA MET A 20 -8.22 -26.73 7.07
C MET A 20 -7.85 -28.20 6.81
N PRO A 21 -8.82 -29.06 6.42
CA PRO A 21 -8.53 -30.41 5.93
C PRO A 21 -7.57 -30.37 4.75
N LEU A 22 -6.59 -31.29 4.73
CA LEU A 22 -5.61 -31.37 3.64
C LEU A 22 -6.26 -31.53 2.26
N VAL A 23 -7.35 -32.30 2.18
CA VAL A 23 -8.14 -32.47 0.95
C VAL A 23 -8.70 -31.14 0.46
N LEU A 24 -9.24 -30.31 1.38
CA LEU A 24 -9.77 -29.00 1.02
C LEU A 24 -8.66 -28.07 0.51
N LEU A 25 -7.50 -28.05 1.17
CA LEU A 25 -6.34 -27.26 0.73
C LEU A 25 -5.87 -27.69 -0.67
N ALA A 26 -5.74 -28.99 -0.90
CA ALA A 26 -5.30 -29.54 -2.17
C ALA A 26 -6.30 -29.24 -3.30
N VAL A 27 -7.59 -29.41 -3.06
CA VAL A 27 -8.65 -29.10 -4.04
C VAL A 27 -8.64 -27.60 -4.35
N MET A 28 -8.63 -26.75 -3.33
CA MET A 28 -8.60 -25.30 -3.51
C MET A 28 -7.37 -24.85 -4.32
N ALA A 29 -6.19 -25.41 -4.05
CA ALA A 29 -4.98 -25.14 -4.83
C ALA A 29 -5.08 -25.66 -6.28
N ALA A 30 -5.64 -26.86 -6.48
CA ALA A 30 -5.75 -27.52 -7.78
C ALA A 30 -6.71 -26.81 -8.75
N ILE A 31 -7.74 -26.11 -8.25
CA ILE A 31 -8.70 -25.37 -9.09
C ILE A 31 -8.01 -24.30 -9.96
N ALA A 32 -6.80 -23.85 -9.60
CA ALA A 32 -6.03 -22.89 -10.41
C ALA A 32 -5.23 -23.52 -11.57
N ILE A 33 -5.01 -24.84 -11.56
CA ILE A 33 -4.20 -25.53 -12.58
C ILE A 33 -4.78 -25.37 -14.00
N PRO A 34 -6.10 -25.60 -14.24
CA PRO A 34 -6.64 -25.52 -15.60
C PRO A 34 -6.42 -24.17 -16.27
N ARG A 35 -6.46 -23.08 -15.49
CA ARG A 35 -6.20 -21.73 -15.99
C ARG A 35 -4.77 -21.59 -16.53
N VAL A 36 -3.78 -22.09 -15.79
CA VAL A 36 -2.37 -22.02 -16.16
C VAL A 36 -2.12 -22.81 -17.44
N VAL A 37 -2.66 -24.03 -17.53
CA VAL A 37 -2.52 -24.88 -18.72
C VAL A 37 -3.10 -24.20 -19.96
N VAL A 38 -4.28 -23.62 -19.82
CA VAL A 38 -4.96 -22.92 -20.93
C VAL A 38 -4.20 -21.67 -21.37
N GLU A 39 -3.62 -20.93 -20.44
CA GLU A 39 -2.84 -19.72 -20.71
C GLU A 39 -1.53 -20.05 -21.44
N ASP A 40 -0.73 -20.96 -20.88
CA ASP A 40 0.60 -21.28 -21.39
C ASP A 40 0.56 -21.98 -22.76
N LEU A 41 -0.46 -22.83 -22.98
CA LEU A 41 -0.64 -23.53 -24.25
C LEU A 41 -1.50 -22.74 -25.25
N HIS A 42 -1.85 -21.49 -24.93
CA HIS A 42 -2.67 -20.61 -25.76
C HIS A 42 -3.99 -21.25 -26.26
N LEU A 43 -4.62 -22.09 -25.43
CA LEU A 43 -5.80 -22.89 -25.82
C LEU A 43 -7.08 -22.06 -25.91
N LEU A 44 -7.15 -20.94 -25.20
CA LEU A 44 -8.27 -19.99 -25.24
C LEU A 44 -7.76 -18.58 -25.46
N SER A 45 -8.54 -17.76 -26.16
CA SER A 45 -8.29 -16.33 -26.22
C SER A 45 -8.49 -15.70 -24.83
N LEU A 46 -7.69 -14.66 -24.54
CA LEU A 46 -7.82 -13.89 -23.30
C LEU A 46 -9.22 -13.26 -23.13
N GLU A 47 -9.90 -13.02 -24.24
CA GLU A 47 -11.27 -12.49 -24.27
C GLU A 47 -12.35 -13.53 -23.97
N SER A 48 -12.03 -14.82 -24.06
CA SER A 48 -12.98 -15.91 -23.86
C SER A 48 -13.64 -15.82 -22.47
N PRO A 49 -14.99 -15.87 -22.40
CA PRO A 49 -15.70 -15.94 -21.12
C PRO A 49 -15.22 -17.10 -20.24
N LEU A 50 -14.86 -18.24 -20.87
CA LEU A 50 -14.36 -19.41 -20.16
C LEU A 50 -12.99 -19.15 -19.53
N TYR A 51 -12.08 -18.46 -20.23
CA TYR A 51 -10.79 -18.05 -19.68
C TYR A 51 -10.98 -17.12 -18.47
N LYS A 52 -11.89 -16.14 -18.58
CA LYS A 52 -12.23 -15.22 -17.48
C LYS A 52 -12.78 -15.98 -16.27
N VAL A 53 -13.66 -16.96 -16.48
CA VAL A 53 -14.19 -17.83 -15.40
C VAL A 53 -13.10 -18.65 -14.73
N LEU A 54 -12.24 -19.32 -15.49
CA LEU A 54 -11.13 -20.11 -14.95
C LEU A 54 -10.16 -19.25 -14.14
N SER A 55 -10.02 -17.99 -14.52
CA SER A 55 -9.06 -17.09 -13.90
C SER A 55 -9.61 -16.41 -12.64
N ILE A 56 -10.92 -16.13 -12.56
CA ILE A 56 -11.56 -15.50 -11.39
C ILE A 56 -12.08 -16.55 -10.39
N GLY A 57 -12.55 -17.71 -10.90
CA GLY A 57 -13.21 -18.77 -10.15
C GLY A 57 -12.48 -19.23 -8.88
N PRO A 58 -11.17 -19.57 -8.92
CA PRO A 58 -10.43 -19.98 -7.74
C PRO A 58 -10.52 -18.95 -6.60
N PHE A 59 -10.39 -17.66 -6.91
CA PHE A 59 -10.41 -16.59 -5.91
C PHE A 59 -11.79 -16.36 -5.30
N LEU A 60 -12.86 -16.51 -6.08
CA LEU A 60 -14.24 -16.48 -5.56
C LEU A 60 -14.49 -17.63 -4.59
N VAL A 61 -13.99 -18.83 -4.89
CA VAL A 61 -14.05 -19.96 -3.95
C VAL A 61 -13.28 -19.65 -2.67
N TYR A 62 -12.10 -19.05 -2.76
CA TYR A 62 -11.30 -18.71 -1.58
C TYR A 62 -11.99 -17.68 -0.71
N LEU A 63 -12.58 -16.66 -1.33
CA LEU A 63 -13.39 -15.65 -0.66
C LEU A 63 -14.58 -16.29 0.03
N ALA A 64 -15.35 -17.13 -0.66
CA ALA A 64 -16.49 -17.82 -0.08
C ALA A 64 -16.09 -18.65 1.14
N VAL A 65 -15.01 -19.43 1.05
CA VAL A 65 -14.49 -20.20 2.20
C VAL A 65 -14.04 -19.27 3.32
N ALA A 66 -13.44 -18.10 3.00
CA ALA A 66 -12.91 -17.17 4.00
C ALA A 66 -14.04 -16.49 4.78
N LEU A 67 -15.14 -16.21 4.10
CA LEU A 67 -16.34 -15.62 4.68
C LEU A 67 -17.17 -16.64 5.45
N LEU A 68 -17.29 -17.88 4.97
CA LEU A 68 -18.23 -18.86 5.52
C LEU A 68 -17.60 -19.75 6.60
N ARG A 69 -16.38 -20.26 6.37
CA ARG A 69 -15.76 -21.26 7.24
C ARG A 69 -15.34 -20.67 8.58
N LYS A 70 -15.56 -21.42 9.67
CA LYS A 70 -15.03 -21.10 11.00
C LYS A 70 -13.66 -21.74 11.14
N ASN A 71 -12.60 -20.93 11.20
CA ASN A 71 -11.23 -21.37 11.42
C ASN A 71 -10.77 -20.80 12.76
N LYS A 72 -9.98 -21.55 13.54
CA LYS A 72 -9.36 -21.01 14.77
C LYS A 72 -8.10 -20.23 14.42
N ARG A 73 -7.42 -20.59 13.33
CA ARG A 73 -6.21 -19.93 12.83
C ARG A 73 -6.33 -19.50 11.36
N PRO A 74 -7.31 -18.62 11.04
CA PRO A 74 -7.62 -18.25 9.65
C PRO A 74 -6.40 -17.74 8.87
N LEU A 75 -5.58 -16.84 9.44
CA LEU A 75 -4.40 -16.33 8.75
C LEU A 75 -3.41 -17.45 8.36
N TYR A 76 -3.16 -18.38 9.28
CA TYR A 76 -2.20 -19.46 9.04
C TYR A 76 -2.71 -20.43 7.96
N ASP A 77 -3.98 -20.82 8.03
CA ASP A 77 -4.59 -21.73 7.05
C ASP A 77 -4.47 -21.19 5.62
N TYR A 78 -4.74 -19.91 5.44
CA TYR A 78 -4.69 -19.28 4.12
C TYR A 78 -3.26 -18.99 3.64
N ILE A 79 -2.31 -18.75 4.55
CA ILE A 79 -0.89 -18.72 4.19
C ILE A 79 -0.45 -20.08 3.63
N VAL A 80 -0.83 -21.19 4.28
CA VAL A 80 -0.51 -22.54 3.80
C VAL A 80 -1.19 -22.81 2.46
N LEU A 81 -2.46 -22.42 2.29
CA LEU A 81 -3.16 -22.49 1.01
C LEU A 81 -2.42 -21.70 -0.07
N GLY A 82 -2.01 -20.47 0.21
CA GLY A 82 -1.29 -19.61 -0.74
C GLY A 82 0.06 -20.19 -1.16
N MET A 83 0.81 -20.79 -0.24
CA MET A 83 2.06 -21.50 -0.58
C MET A 83 1.80 -22.73 -1.45
N LEU A 84 0.79 -23.54 -1.11
CA LEU A 84 0.45 -24.75 -1.87
C LEU A 84 -0.05 -24.41 -3.28
N LEU A 85 -0.90 -23.41 -3.39
CA LEU A 85 -1.35 -22.83 -4.65
C LEU A 85 -0.18 -22.32 -5.47
N GLY A 86 0.72 -21.53 -4.86
CA GLY A 86 1.91 -21.03 -5.53
C GLY A 86 2.78 -22.16 -6.07
N LEU A 87 2.93 -23.24 -5.30
CA LEU A 87 3.67 -24.42 -5.74
C LEU A 87 2.99 -25.09 -6.94
N PHE A 88 1.66 -25.28 -6.90
CA PHE A 88 0.91 -25.91 -7.99
C PHE A 88 0.99 -25.08 -9.27
N VAL A 89 0.80 -23.77 -9.17
CA VAL A 89 0.89 -22.85 -10.30
C VAL A 89 2.32 -22.80 -10.85
N ALA A 90 3.32 -22.69 -9.97
CA ALA A 90 4.72 -22.66 -10.39
C ALA A 90 5.14 -23.95 -11.09
N ILE A 91 4.78 -25.12 -10.56
CA ILE A 91 5.06 -26.43 -11.18
C ILE A 91 4.35 -26.53 -12.54
N THR A 92 3.08 -26.13 -12.62
CA THR A 92 2.35 -26.18 -13.88
C THR A 92 3.05 -25.34 -14.94
N HIS A 93 3.40 -24.09 -14.62
CA HIS A 93 4.18 -23.25 -15.53
C HIS A 93 5.52 -23.88 -15.93
N GLN A 94 6.25 -24.53 -15.02
CA GLN A 94 7.49 -25.20 -15.43
C GLN A 94 7.26 -26.31 -16.47
N ILE A 95 6.10 -26.96 -16.45
CA ILE A 95 5.74 -28.04 -17.38
C ILE A 95 5.20 -27.48 -18.70
N THR A 96 4.37 -26.43 -18.65
CA THR A 96 3.60 -25.97 -19.81
C THR A 96 4.19 -24.76 -20.53
N MET A 97 5.07 -23.99 -19.88
CA MET A 97 5.55 -22.71 -20.40
C MET A 97 6.56 -22.86 -21.54
N GLU A 98 6.30 -22.16 -22.63
CA GLU A 98 7.29 -21.76 -23.62
C GLU A 98 8.04 -20.50 -23.14
N ILE A 99 9.37 -20.46 -23.32
CA ILE A 99 10.20 -19.37 -22.79
C ILE A 99 9.89 -18.08 -23.58
N PRO A 100 9.53 -16.98 -22.91
CA PRO A 100 9.32 -15.71 -23.60
C PRO A 100 10.62 -15.20 -24.23
N GLU A 101 10.58 -14.72 -25.47
CA GLU A 101 11.68 -13.92 -26.02
C GLU A 101 11.75 -12.58 -25.26
N TYR A 102 12.77 -12.41 -24.42
CA TYR A 102 13.02 -11.13 -23.76
C TYR A 102 13.70 -10.16 -24.72
N LYS A 103 13.20 -8.92 -24.80
CA LYS A 103 13.83 -7.83 -25.57
C LYS A 103 15.21 -7.40 -25.06
N VAL A 104 15.58 -7.82 -23.84
CA VAL A 104 16.89 -7.55 -23.24
C VAL A 104 17.84 -8.66 -23.69
N LYS A 105 18.83 -8.32 -24.52
CA LYS A 105 19.87 -9.27 -24.96
C LYS A 105 20.79 -9.61 -23.79
N TRP A 106 20.50 -10.70 -23.08
CA TRP A 106 21.41 -11.27 -22.06
C TRP A 106 22.59 -12.05 -22.67
N ASN A 107 22.62 -12.15 -24.00
CA ASN A 107 23.60 -12.88 -24.81
C ASN A 107 25.07 -12.54 -24.52
N ASP A 108 25.35 -11.36 -23.94
CA ASP A 108 26.72 -10.94 -23.63
C ASP A 108 27.23 -11.52 -22.28
N PHE A 109 26.35 -12.09 -21.43
CA PHE A 109 26.71 -12.55 -20.08
C PHE A 109 26.46 -14.05 -19.84
N PHE A 110 25.49 -14.67 -20.51
CA PHE A 110 25.10 -16.06 -20.25
C PHE A 110 24.95 -16.87 -21.54
N SER A 111 25.26 -18.17 -21.46
CA SER A 111 24.86 -19.13 -22.50
C SER A 111 23.32 -19.26 -22.54
N PRO A 112 22.71 -19.55 -23.70
CA PRO A 112 21.24 -19.70 -23.82
C PRO A 112 20.62 -20.68 -22.81
N ALA A 113 21.30 -21.78 -22.49
CA ALA A 113 20.84 -22.76 -21.50
C ALA A 113 20.79 -22.18 -20.06
N LEU A 114 21.74 -21.32 -19.72
CA LEU A 114 21.80 -20.68 -18.41
C LEU A 114 20.77 -19.56 -18.29
N GLU A 115 20.52 -18.82 -19.38
CA GLU A 115 19.44 -17.83 -19.46
C GLU A 115 18.07 -18.49 -19.23
N GLU A 116 17.80 -19.62 -19.88
CA GLU A 116 16.56 -20.39 -19.66
C GLU A 116 16.39 -20.79 -18.20
N ILE A 117 17.44 -21.36 -17.57
CA ILE A 117 17.39 -21.79 -16.17
C ILE A 117 17.08 -20.60 -15.25
N VAL A 118 17.74 -19.46 -15.49
CA VAL A 118 17.55 -18.24 -14.69
C VAL A 118 16.13 -17.71 -14.86
N VAL A 119 15.62 -17.61 -16.09
CA VAL A 119 14.26 -17.14 -16.37
C VAL A 119 13.22 -18.04 -15.71
N ARG A 120 13.34 -19.37 -15.89
CA ARG A 120 12.45 -20.37 -15.27
C ARG A 120 12.46 -20.26 -13.75
N PHE A 121 13.64 -20.09 -13.15
CA PHE A 121 13.80 -19.92 -11.71
C PHE A 121 13.15 -18.62 -11.21
N VAL A 122 13.34 -17.50 -11.91
CA VAL A 122 12.72 -16.21 -11.57
C VAL A 122 11.20 -16.31 -11.63
N ILE A 123 10.65 -16.93 -12.68
CA ILE A 123 9.20 -17.15 -12.82
C ILE A 123 8.69 -18.04 -11.68
N PHE A 124 9.39 -19.12 -11.35
CA PHE A 124 9.04 -20.00 -10.24
C PHE A 124 8.95 -19.25 -8.90
N ILE A 125 9.98 -18.46 -8.57
CA ILE A 125 10.01 -17.66 -7.33
C ILE A 125 8.90 -16.59 -7.34
N ARG A 126 8.64 -15.95 -8.48
CA ARG A 126 7.55 -14.99 -8.65
C ARG A 126 6.19 -15.62 -8.39
N MET A 127 5.94 -16.81 -8.91
CA MET A 127 4.68 -17.52 -8.67
C MET A 127 4.50 -17.88 -7.20
N LEU A 128 5.55 -18.39 -6.53
CA LEU A 128 5.48 -18.65 -5.09
C LEU A 128 5.18 -17.38 -4.28
N ALA A 129 5.87 -16.29 -4.56
CA ALA A 129 5.70 -15.03 -3.83
C ALA A 129 4.31 -14.42 -4.05
N THR A 130 3.83 -14.42 -5.30
CA THR A 130 2.52 -13.87 -5.66
C THR A 130 1.40 -14.60 -4.91
N HIS A 131 1.43 -15.94 -4.92
CA HIS A 131 0.39 -16.74 -4.28
C HIS A 131 0.52 -16.81 -2.75
N PHE A 132 1.73 -16.68 -2.20
CA PHE A 132 1.92 -16.46 -0.76
C PHE A 132 1.20 -15.19 -0.30
N ILE A 133 1.30 -14.11 -1.06
CA ILE A 133 0.62 -12.85 -0.73
C ILE A 133 -0.89 -12.99 -0.86
N ILE A 134 -1.38 -13.63 -1.92
CA ILE A 134 -2.81 -13.99 -2.04
C ILE A 134 -3.28 -14.75 -0.79
N GLY A 135 -2.49 -15.70 -0.29
CA GLY A 135 -2.74 -16.40 0.97
C GLY A 135 -2.82 -15.47 2.18
N ILE A 136 -1.90 -14.51 2.32
CA ILE A 136 -1.98 -13.49 3.37
C ILE A 136 -3.28 -12.69 3.25
N VAL A 137 -3.68 -12.27 2.05
CA VAL A 137 -4.88 -11.47 1.81
C VAL A 137 -6.13 -12.19 2.29
N PHE A 138 -6.37 -13.41 1.79
CA PHE A 138 -7.53 -14.19 2.21
C PHE A 138 -7.46 -14.58 3.69
N GLY A 139 -6.26 -14.78 4.22
CA GLY A 139 -6.04 -15.01 5.64
C GLY A 139 -6.42 -13.82 6.51
N LEU A 140 -6.11 -12.60 6.09
CA LEU A 140 -6.52 -11.36 6.77
C LEU A 140 -8.04 -11.16 6.68
N ILE A 141 -8.65 -11.41 5.51
CA ILE A 141 -10.11 -11.37 5.35
C ILE A 141 -10.78 -12.37 6.31
N ALA A 142 -10.36 -13.63 6.28
CA ALA A 142 -10.89 -14.68 7.15
C ALA A 142 -10.67 -14.37 8.64
N SER A 143 -9.52 -13.78 8.99
CA SER A 143 -9.21 -13.35 10.36
C SER A 143 -10.12 -12.21 10.81
N ALA A 144 -10.39 -11.24 9.94
CA ALA A 144 -11.31 -10.15 10.23
C ALA A 144 -12.74 -10.67 10.44
N VAL A 145 -13.21 -11.60 9.60
CA VAL A 145 -14.51 -12.27 9.76
C VAL A 145 -14.59 -13.05 11.05
N CYS A 146 -13.58 -13.86 11.36
CA CYS A 146 -13.47 -14.62 12.60
C CYS A 146 -13.54 -13.67 13.81
N TRP A 147 -12.76 -12.60 13.79
CA TRP A 147 -12.76 -11.60 14.85
C TRP A 147 -14.08 -10.79 14.94
N ILE A 148 -14.79 -10.54 13.84
CA ILE A 148 -16.15 -9.99 13.86
C ILE A 148 -17.09 -10.92 14.62
N ARG A 149 -17.04 -12.23 14.34
CA ARG A 149 -17.88 -13.24 14.98
C ARG A 149 -17.56 -13.40 16.47
N GLU A 150 -16.27 -13.37 16.81
CA GLU A 150 -15.81 -13.58 18.19
C GLU A 150 -16.00 -12.36 19.09
N ARG A 151 -16.09 -11.12 18.57
CA ARG A 151 -16.41 -9.96 19.42
C ARG A 151 -17.80 -10.01 20.08
N GLY A 152 -18.70 -10.89 19.63
CA GLY A 152 -19.94 -11.21 20.35
C GLY A 152 -19.72 -12.07 21.61
N ALA A 153 -18.53 -12.66 21.78
CA ALA A 153 -18.15 -13.57 22.85
C ALA A 153 -16.83 -13.12 23.52
N LYS A 154 -16.96 -12.42 24.65
CA LYS A 154 -15.94 -11.83 25.56
C LYS A 154 -14.44 -12.24 25.48
N ASN A 155 -13.61 -11.19 25.69
CA ASN A 155 -12.21 -11.01 26.13
C ASN A 155 -11.21 -12.20 26.18
N PRO A 156 -10.03 -12.07 25.52
CA PRO A 156 -8.93 -13.02 25.68
C PRO A 156 -7.95 -12.66 26.82
N PRO A 157 -7.24 -13.66 27.40
CA PRO A 157 -6.32 -13.47 28.51
C PRO A 157 -4.93 -12.96 28.08
N ARG A 158 -4.28 -12.21 28.97
CA ARG A 158 -2.91 -11.67 28.83
C ARG A 158 -1.91 -12.65 29.43
N ASP A 159 -1.04 -13.20 28.60
CA ASP A 159 0.29 -13.63 29.00
C ASP A 159 1.25 -13.34 27.84
N SER A 160 2.27 -12.52 28.08
CA SER A 160 3.16 -12.05 27.01
C SER A 160 4.62 -12.04 27.48
N SER A 161 5.42 -12.92 26.90
CA SER A 161 6.89 -13.06 27.09
C SER A 161 7.67 -11.84 26.56
N SER A 162 8.93 -11.66 26.95
CA SER A 162 9.76 -10.48 26.64
C SER A 162 9.90 -10.14 25.14
N SER A 163 9.89 -11.13 24.25
CA SER A 163 9.91 -10.93 22.79
C SER A 163 8.60 -10.34 22.25
N SER A 164 7.46 -10.72 22.83
CA SER A 164 6.16 -10.17 22.45
C SER A 164 6.02 -8.70 22.86
N ALA A 165 6.68 -8.26 23.94
CA ALA A 165 6.69 -6.85 24.35
C ALA A 165 7.48 -5.96 23.37
N GLN A 166 8.62 -6.44 22.86
CA GLN A 166 9.40 -5.73 21.83
C GLN A 166 8.64 -5.66 20.49
N LEU A 167 8.03 -6.76 20.06
CA LEU A 167 7.23 -6.79 18.84
C LEU A 167 5.99 -5.88 18.96
N GLN A 168 5.33 -5.87 20.13
CA GLN A 168 4.24 -4.94 20.41
C GLN A 168 4.68 -3.48 20.41
N ARG A 169 5.95 -3.19 20.76
CA ARG A 169 6.51 -1.83 20.71
C ARG A 169 6.76 -1.37 19.29
N LEU A 170 7.34 -2.22 18.44
CA LEU A 170 7.68 -1.89 17.05
C LEU A 170 6.53 -2.10 16.06
N ALA A 171 5.48 -2.82 16.44
CA ALA A 171 4.31 -3.11 15.60
C ALA A 171 3.75 -1.91 14.82
N PRO A 172 3.52 -0.70 15.41
CA PRO A 172 3.03 0.43 14.62
C PRO A 172 4.05 0.90 13.58
N ALA A 173 5.35 0.91 13.92
CA ALA A 173 6.38 1.32 12.97
C ALA A 173 6.46 0.34 11.78
N LEU A 174 6.40 -0.96 12.04
CA LEU A 174 6.35 -1.98 10.99
C LEU A 174 5.05 -1.91 10.18
N GLY A 175 3.93 -1.64 10.84
CA GLY A 175 2.64 -1.43 10.18
C GLY A 175 2.69 -0.27 9.20
N LEU A 176 3.26 0.87 9.60
CA LEU A 176 3.42 2.03 8.72
C LEU A 176 4.42 1.78 7.59
N LEU A 177 5.54 1.10 7.89
CA LEU A 177 6.56 0.71 6.92
C LEU A 177 5.96 -0.09 5.75
N LEU A 178 5.01 -0.98 6.04
CA LEU A 178 4.30 -1.78 5.03
C LEU A 178 3.13 -1.02 4.40
N LEU A 179 2.36 -0.26 5.17
CA LEU A 179 1.11 0.32 4.70
C LEU A 179 1.34 1.47 3.71
N ALA A 180 2.38 2.29 3.90
CA ALA A 180 2.68 3.42 3.03
C ALA A 180 2.92 3.03 1.56
N PRO A 181 3.89 2.14 1.23
CA PRO A 181 4.10 1.70 -0.15
C PRO A 181 2.87 0.98 -0.72
N TRP A 182 2.16 0.20 0.10
CA TRP A 182 0.96 -0.49 -0.36
C TRP A 182 -0.15 0.49 -0.78
N VAL A 183 -0.41 1.55 0.01
CA VAL A 183 -1.41 2.56 -0.38
C VAL A 183 -0.91 3.37 -1.58
N GLY A 184 0.36 3.77 -1.59
CA GLY A 184 0.93 4.63 -2.63
C GLY A 184 1.02 4.00 -4.02
N GLU A 185 1.31 2.70 -4.09
CA GLU A 185 1.61 2.03 -5.35
C GLU A 185 0.56 1.00 -5.76
N PHE A 186 0.25 0.07 -4.84
CA PHE A 186 -0.55 -1.10 -5.15
C PHE A 186 -2.05 -0.79 -5.09
N LEU A 187 -2.51 -0.10 -4.04
CA LEU A 187 -3.91 0.32 -3.94
C LEU A 187 -4.26 1.37 -5.00
N LEU A 188 -3.32 2.25 -5.35
CA LEU A 188 -3.46 3.22 -6.44
C LEU A 188 -3.53 2.56 -7.82
N GLY A 189 -3.11 1.29 -7.97
CA GLY A 189 -3.18 0.56 -9.24
C GLY A 189 -2.08 0.90 -10.24
N VAL A 190 -1.05 1.66 -9.84
CA VAL A 190 0.15 1.93 -10.67
C VAL A 190 1.03 0.68 -10.70
N SER A 191 1.20 0.01 -9.56
CA SER A 191 1.94 -1.24 -9.46
C SER A 191 0.98 -2.46 -9.41
N PRO A 192 0.87 -3.26 -10.48
CA PRO A 192 0.01 -4.43 -10.51
C PRO A 192 0.55 -5.54 -9.61
N LEU A 193 -0.32 -6.50 -9.21
CA LEU A 193 0.05 -7.60 -8.31
C LEU A 193 1.27 -8.40 -8.78
N ARG A 194 1.45 -8.52 -10.09
CA ARG A 194 2.59 -9.22 -10.70
C ARG A 194 3.95 -8.58 -10.36
N ASN A 195 3.97 -7.31 -9.93
CA ASN A 195 5.15 -6.54 -9.55
C ASN A 195 5.44 -6.64 -8.04
N ILE A 196 4.74 -7.50 -7.31
CA ILE A 196 4.83 -7.48 -5.85
C ILE A 196 6.18 -7.90 -5.27
N LEU A 197 7.03 -8.57 -6.06
CA LEU A 197 8.42 -8.80 -5.70
C LEU A 197 9.24 -7.50 -5.62
N GLY A 198 8.79 -6.42 -6.24
CA GLY A 198 9.34 -5.07 -6.08
C GLY A 198 8.93 -4.39 -4.78
N PHE A 199 7.94 -4.92 -4.05
CA PHE A 199 7.45 -4.32 -2.81
C PHE A 199 8.56 -4.10 -1.75
N PRO A 200 9.48 -5.05 -1.48
CA PRO A 200 10.59 -4.82 -0.56
C PRO A 200 11.58 -3.75 -1.04
N LEU A 201 11.62 -3.44 -2.34
CA LEU A 201 12.53 -2.43 -2.91
C LEU A 201 12.01 -1.00 -2.69
N ILE A 202 10.69 -0.81 -2.77
CA ILE A 202 10.03 0.48 -2.50
C ILE A 202 9.74 0.71 -1.01
N LEU A 203 9.80 -0.36 -0.21
CA LEU A 203 9.57 -0.32 1.24
C LEU A 203 10.41 0.74 1.96
N PRO A 204 11.74 0.85 1.72
CA PRO A 204 12.57 1.82 2.42
C PRO A 204 12.25 3.27 1.99
N LEU A 205 11.87 3.48 0.72
CA LEU A 205 11.49 4.79 0.20
C LEU A 205 10.18 5.28 0.83
N TYR A 206 9.06 4.59 0.56
CA TYR A 206 7.74 5.00 1.04
C TYR A 206 7.58 4.81 2.54
N GLY A 207 7.87 3.61 3.03
CA GLY A 207 7.67 3.27 4.43
C GLY A 207 8.66 3.97 5.34
N GLY A 208 9.92 4.11 4.90
CA GLY A 208 10.93 4.90 5.60
C GLY A 208 10.59 6.39 5.60
N GLY A 209 10.17 6.94 4.45
CA GLY A 209 9.70 8.32 4.33
C GLY A 209 8.52 8.63 5.24
N ALA A 210 7.48 7.80 5.23
CA ALA A 210 6.32 7.94 6.11
C ALA A 210 6.70 7.89 7.59
N LEU A 211 7.62 7.00 7.98
CA LEU A 211 8.14 6.93 9.34
C LEU A 211 8.91 8.19 9.72
N LEU A 212 9.77 8.73 8.84
CA LEU A 212 10.52 9.96 9.10
C LEU A 212 9.59 11.15 9.28
N VAL A 213 8.63 11.33 8.36
CA VAL A 213 7.61 12.39 8.42
C VAL A 213 6.87 12.34 9.76
N ARG A 214 6.39 11.14 10.14
CA ARG A 214 5.65 10.94 11.39
C ARG A 214 6.52 11.16 12.62
N GLU A 215 7.69 10.55 12.67
CA GLU A 215 8.58 10.61 13.85
C GLU A 215 9.09 12.03 14.10
N LEU A 216 9.49 12.77 13.06
CA LEU A 216 9.92 14.16 13.19
C LEU A 216 8.77 15.06 13.70
N THR A 217 7.56 14.85 13.19
CA THR A 217 6.37 15.56 13.64
C THR A 217 6.10 15.29 15.13
N ARG A 218 6.01 14.02 15.53
CA ARG A 218 5.63 13.64 16.91
C ARG A 218 6.73 13.95 17.92
N ARG A 219 8.01 13.77 17.59
CA ARG A 219 9.14 14.11 18.48
C ARG A 219 9.25 15.58 18.79
N THR A 220 8.87 16.43 17.85
CA THR A 220 8.90 17.87 18.03
C THR A 220 7.61 18.41 18.66
N GLY A 221 6.70 17.51 19.07
CA GLY A 221 5.41 17.83 19.69
C GLY A 221 4.47 18.57 18.74
N ARG A 222 4.55 18.31 17.43
CA ARG A 222 3.76 18.96 16.38
C ARG A 222 2.62 18.07 15.89
N GLY A 223 1.65 18.70 15.22
CA GLY A 223 0.41 18.10 14.75
C GLY A 223 0.38 17.83 13.23
N TRP A 224 -0.84 17.65 12.73
CA TRP A 224 -1.13 17.40 11.30
C TRP A 224 -0.62 18.49 10.34
N PRO A 225 -0.62 19.79 10.65
CA PRO A 225 -0.08 20.80 9.72
C PRO A 225 1.39 20.56 9.36
N THR A 226 2.23 20.26 10.35
CA THR A 226 3.63 19.90 10.13
C THR A 226 3.75 18.60 9.35
N LEU A 227 2.92 17.60 9.67
CA LEU A 227 2.90 16.32 8.97
C LEU A 227 2.62 16.52 7.47
N PHE A 228 1.60 17.30 7.12
CA PHE A 228 1.24 17.57 5.72
C PHE A 228 2.32 18.34 4.97
N LEU A 229 2.99 19.30 5.60
CA LEU A 229 4.10 20.02 4.97
C LEU A 229 5.33 19.13 4.75
N LEU A 230 5.65 18.25 5.70
CA LEU A 230 6.73 17.28 5.54
C LEU A 230 6.37 16.21 4.50
N ALA A 231 5.10 15.81 4.41
CA ALA A 231 4.62 14.91 3.36
C ALA A 231 4.65 15.59 1.97
N ALA A 232 4.39 16.90 1.90
CA ALA A 232 4.53 17.66 0.66
C ALA A 232 6.00 17.75 0.23
N ALA A 233 6.91 17.99 1.18
CA ALA A 233 8.35 17.94 0.92
C ALA A 233 8.79 16.56 0.44
N TYR A 234 8.30 15.49 1.07
CA TYR A 234 8.51 14.12 0.61
C TYR A 234 8.03 13.92 -0.84
N GLY A 235 6.83 14.39 -1.18
CA GLY A 235 6.31 14.29 -2.55
C GLY A 235 7.13 15.07 -3.57
N VAL A 236 7.67 16.24 -3.21
CA VAL A 236 8.61 17.00 -4.08
C VAL A 236 9.94 16.27 -4.24
N ILE A 237 10.45 15.65 -3.18
CA ILE A 237 11.69 14.85 -3.24
C ILE A 237 11.47 13.64 -4.13
N GLU A 238 10.39 12.89 -3.94
CA GLU A 238 10.12 11.69 -4.72
C GLU A 238 9.90 12.03 -6.20
N ALA A 239 8.88 12.86 -6.49
CA ALA A 239 8.51 13.22 -7.85
C ALA A 239 9.58 14.03 -8.61
N GLY A 240 10.39 14.81 -7.88
CA GLY A 240 11.36 15.73 -8.45
C GLY A 240 12.79 15.18 -8.51
N LEU A 241 13.22 14.40 -7.52
CA LEU A 241 14.62 13.96 -7.38
C LEU A 241 14.80 12.45 -7.54
N VAL A 242 13.82 11.65 -7.11
CA VAL A 242 13.94 10.19 -7.09
C VAL A 242 13.44 9.59 -8.40
N ASP A 243 12.16 9.74 -8.72
CA ASP A 243 11.60 9.24 -9.98
C ASP A 243 11.71 10.26 -11.13
N GLN A 244 11.84 11.54 -10.80
CA GLN A 244 11.90 12.66 -11.74
C GLN A 244 10.67 12.77 -12.67
N SER A 245 9.55 12.15 -12.29
CA SER A 245 8.26 12.18 -12.98
C SER A 245 7.71 13.61 -13.17
N LEU A 246 8.07 14.54 -12.28
CA LEU A 246 7.70 15.94 -12.40
C LEU A 246 8.35 16.62 -13.62
N PHE A 247 9.54 16.14 -14.01
CA PHE A 247 10.42 16.74 -15.00
C PHE A 247 10.58 15.91 -16.27
N ASN A 248 10.20 14.63 -16.26
CA ASN A 248 10.23 13.77 -17.44
C ASN A 248 9.03 14.07 -18.36
N PRO A 249 9.24 14.50 -19.62
CA PRO A 249 8.16 14.80 -20.55
C PRO A 249 7.28 13.60 -20.93
N ALA A 250 7.81 12.39 -20.81
CA ALA A 250 7.23 11.15 -21.29
C ALA A 250 7.20 10.03 -20.22
N PHE A 251 7.04 10.40 -18.95
CA PHE A 251 7.11 9.44 -17.83
C PHE A 251 6.06 8.33 -17.97
N LEU A 252 6.48 7.07 -17.80
CA LEU A 252 5.65 5.87 -18.03
C LEU A 252 5.04 5.80 -19.44
N GLY A 253 5.68 6.45 -20.42
CA GLY A 253 5.17 6.56 -21.80
C GLY A 253 3.98 7.50 -21.96
N LEU A 254 3.61 8.24 -20.92
CA LEU A 254 2.52 9.24 -20.95
C LEU A 254 3.10 10.63 -21.22
N GLU A 255 2.40 11.47 -21.98
CA GLU A 255 2.83 12.84 -22.30
C GLU A 255 2.66 13.81 -21.12
N SER A 256 3.30 13.51 -19.99
CA SER A 256 3.09 14.12 -18.68
C SER A 256 3.33 15.63 -18.66
N GLN A 257 4.20 16.17 -19.50
CA GLN A 257 4.47 17.63 -19.49
C GLN A 257 3.60 18.47 -20.41
N LYS A 258 2.93 17.86 -21.39
CA LYS A 258 2.07 18.62 -22.31
C LYS A 258 0.79 19.11 -21.67
N ILE A 259 0.34 18.43 -20.61
CA ILE A 259 -0.86 18.77 -19.86
C ILE A 259 -0.56 19.98 -18.96
N THR A 260 -1.17 21.14 -19.21
CA THR A 260 -1.01 22.37 -18.39
C THR A 260 0.45 22.77 -18.13
N PRO A 261 1.24 23.06 -19.18
CA PRO A 261 2.67 23.31 -19.02
C PRO A 261 2.92 24.61 -18.24
N ILE A 262 3.93 24.60 -17.39
CA ILE A 262 4.59 25.78 -16.81
C ILE A 262 6.02 25.81 -17.39
N PRO A 263 6.23 26.45 -18.56
CA PRO A 263 7.47 26.32 -19.32
C PRO A 263 8.72 26.75 -18.55
N VAL A 264 8.61 27.81 -17.75
CA VAL A 264 9.74 28.36 -16.96
C VAL A 264 10.31 27.35 -15.97
N LEU A 265 9.47 26.46 -15.44
CA LEU A 265 9.85 25.43 -14.48
C LEU A 265 10.09 24.06 -15.14
N GLY A 266 9.65 23.90 -16.39
CA GLY A 266 9.67 22.61 -17.09
C GLY A 266 8.86 21.56 -16.35
N ILE A 267 7.64 21.90 -15.92
CA ILE A 267 6.70 21.00 -15.22
C ILE A 267 5.29 21.14 -15.78
N SER A 268 4.44 20.15 -15.49
CA SER A 268 2.99 20.25 -15.63
C SER A 268 2.36 20.69 -14.30
N ALA A 269 1.52 21.73 -14.33
CA ALA A 269 0.79 22.20 -13.15
C ALA A 269 -0.14 21.11 -12.59
N TYR A 270 -0.82 20.38 -13.49
CA TYR A 270 -1.69 19.26 -13.17
C TYR A 270 -0.94 18.13 -12.47
N ASN A 271 0.19 17.68 -13.04
CA ASN A 271 0.96 16.57 -12.45
C ASN A 271 1.67 16.99 -11.17
N ALA A 272 2.15 18.23 -11.06
CA ALA A 272 2.67 18.76 -9.81
C ALA A 272 1.63 18.69 -8.68
N LEU A 273 0.39 19.11 -8.96
CA LEU A 273 -0.71 19.02 -8.01
C LEU A 273 -1.06 17.56 -7.70
N ALA A 274 -1.17 16.70 -8.72
CA ALA A 274 -1.58 15.31 -8.57
C ALA A 274 -0.55 14.50 -7.76
N PHE A 275 0.74 14.61 -8.08
CA PHE A 275 1.80 13.86 -7.41
C PHE A 275 1.98 14.35 -5.97
N VAL A 276 2.14 15.66 -5.75
CA VAL A 276 2.36 16.18 -4.39
C VAL A 276 1.14 15.93 -3.50
N ALA A 277 -0.09 16.18 -3.98
CA ALA A 277 -1.29 15.88 -3.19
C ALA A 277 -1.49 14.36 -2.99
N GLY A 278 -1.15 13.55 -3.99
CA GLY A 278 -1.06 12.09 -3.90
C GLY A 278 -0.24 11.64 -2.70
N HIS A 279 0.96 12.21 -2.55
CA HIS A 279 1.82 11.92 -1.41
C HIS A 279 1.30 12.44 -0.08
N VAL A 280 0.86 13.71 -0.04
CA VAL A 280 0.36 14.34 1.19
C VAL A 280 -0.82 13.58 1.78
N ILE A 281 -1.82 13.26 0.95
CA ILE A 281 -3.08 12.70 1.41
C ILE A 281 -2.96 11.18 1.50
N TRP A 282 -2.59 10.51 0.41
CA TRP A 282 -2.79 9.07 0.28
C TRP A 282 -1.57 8.24 0.66
N SER A 283 -0.40 8.44 0.05
CA SER A 283 0.73 7.53 0.33
C SER A 283 1.42 7.79 1.67
N ILE A 284 1.22 8.97 2.29
CA ILE A 284 1.78 9.31 3.60
C ILE A 284 0.68 9.53 4.65
N GLY A 285 -0.24 10.48 4.43
CA GLY A 285 -1.21 10.92 5.44
C GLY A 285 -2.16 9.82 5.92
N VAL A 286 -2.83 9.13 4.98
CA VAL A 286 -3.77 8.04 5.25
C VAL A 286 -3.11 6.87 6.01
N PRO A 287 -1.98 6.30 5.56
CA PRO A 287 -1.25 5.27 6.28
C PRO A 287 -0.88 5.66 7.71
N ILE A 288 -0.35 6.88 7.91
CA ILE A 288 -0.03 7.37 9.25
C ILE A 288 -1.29 7.40 10.11
N ALA A 289 -2.38 7.99 9.61
CA ALA A 289 -3.64 8.10 10.35
C ALA A 289 -4.19 6.72 10.76
N ILE A 290 -4.20 5.75 9.84
CA ILE A 290 -4.68 4.38 10.10
C ILE A 290 -3.88 3.73 11.22
N VAL A 291 -2.54 3.75 11.12
CA VAL A 291 -1.67 3.10 12.12
C VAL A 291 -1.77 3.80 13.48
N GLU A 292 -1.90 5.11 13.47
CA GLU A 292 -2.16 5.94 14.66
C GLU A 292 -3.49 5.52 15.34
N MET A 293 -4.57 5.35 14.59
CA MET A 293 -5.87 4.90 15.10
C MET A 293 -5.87 3.42 15.54
N LEU A 294 -5.03 2.58 14.94
CA LEU A 294 -4.82 1.20 15.38
C LEU A 294 -4.02 1.12 16.69
N THR A 295 -3.32 2.20 17.08
CA THR A 295 -2.52 2.28 18.30
C THR A 295 -2.82 3.54 19.16
N PRO A 296 -4.07 3.76 19.62
CA PRO A 296 -4.48 5.02 20.24
C PRO A 296 -3.61 5.47 21.42
N ALA A 297 -3.17 4.52 22.26
CA ALA A 297 -2.34 4.80 23.44
C ALA A 297 -0.95 5.38 23.12
N ARG A 298 -0.47 5.26 21.87
CA ARG A 298 0.84 5.78 21.44
C ARG A 298 0.74 6.62 20.18
N MET A 299 -0.45 7.16 19.90
CA MET A 299 -0.74 7.87 18.67
C MET A 299 0.17 9.09 18.46
N THR A 300 0.40 9.87 19.52
CA THR A 300 1.22 11.09 19.50
C THR A 300 2.63 10.88 20.06
N ALA A 301 2.94 9.67 20.56
CA ALA A 301 4.24 9.36 21.14
C ALA A 301 5.22 8.83 20.07
N PRO A 302 6.52 9.16 20.12
CA PRO A 302 7.53 8.54 19.24
C PRO A 302 7.51 7.01 19.35
N TRP A 303 7.53 6.31 18.21
CA TRP A 303 7.54 4.84 18.17
C TRP A 303 8.96 4.29 18.16
N LEU A 304 9.89 5.00 17.52
CA LEU A 304 11.28 4.58 17.40
C LEU A 304 12.15 5.16 18.53
N GLY A 305 13.35 4.61 18.72
CA GLY A 305 14.42 5.28 19.45
C GLY A 305 15.23 6.21 18.53
N LYS A 306 16.24 6.91 19.07
CA LYS A 306 17.18 7.69 18.22
C LYS A 306 17.89 6.81 17.20
N VAL A 307 18.39 5.64 17.63
CA VAL A 307 19.04 4.65 16.76
C VAL A 307 18.09 4.15 15.67
N GLY A 308 16.85 3.78 16.05
CA GLY A 308 15.85 3.33 15.08
C GLY A 308 15.54 4.41 14.03
N LEU A 309 15.43 5.67 14.45
CA LEU A 309 15.23 6.79 13.54
C LEU A 309 16.42 6.98 12.58
N SER A 310 17.66 6.88 13.07
CA SER A 310 18.85 6.96 12.23
C SER A 310 18.92 5.82 11.21
N ILE A 311 18.58 4.59 11.61
CA ILE A 311 18.48 3.44 10.70
C ILE A 311 17.41 3.68 9.64
N THR A 312 16.23 4.16 10.03
CA THR A 312 15.17 4.53 9.08
C THR A 312 15.64 5.61 8.10
N GLY A 313 16.39 6.61 8.57
CA GLY A 313 17.00 7.64 7.71
C GLY A 313 17.97 7.04 6.68
N GLY A 314 18.86 6.16 7.11
CA GLY A 314 19.78 5.45 6.20
C GLY A 314 19.05 4.57 5.19
N LEU A 315 18.05 3.79 5.65
CA LEU A 315 17.23 2.95 4.78
C LEU A 315 16.44 3.78 3.77
N TYR A 316 15.90 4.93 4.17
CA TYR A 316 15.21 5.85 3.26
C TYR A 316 16.13 6.32 2.13
N LEU A 317 17.35 6.76 2.46
CA LEU A 317 18.33 7.18 1.45
C LEU A 317 18.73 6.03 0.51
N VAL A 318 18.88 4.81 1.05
CA VAL A 318 19.10 3.61 0.23
C VAL A 318 17.90 3.33 -0.67
N GLY A 319 16.67 3.47 -0.17
CA GLY A 319 15.45 3.35 -0.96
C GLY A 319 15.38 4.36 -2.10
N CYS A 320 15.70 5.64 -1.84
CA CYS A 320 15.81 6.66 -2.86
C CYS A 320 16.82 6.27 -3.94
N ALA A 321 18.01 5.80 -3.55
CA ALA A 321 19.03 5.38 -4.51
C ALA A 321 18.57 4.17 -5.34
N ILE A 322 17.95 3.17 -4.73
CA ILE A 322 17.42 1.99 -5.43
C ILE A 322 16.39 2.42 -6.46
N VAL A 323 15.35 3.16 -6.05
CA VAL A 323 14.25 3.55 -6.93
C VAL A 323 14.73 4.48 -8.05
N PHE A 324 15.60 5.45 -7.74
CA PHE A 324 16.23 6.29 -8.76
C PHE A 324 16.96 5.45 -9.81
N ASN A 325 17.77 4.47 -9.40
CA ASN A 325 18.52 3.63 -10.33
C ASN A 325 17.59 2.77 -11.20
N PHE A 326 16.53 2.21 -10.62
CA PHE A 326 15.54 1.43 -11.38
C PHE A 326 14.82 2.30 -12.42
N ILE A 327 14.37 3.48 -12.03
CA ILE A 327 13.63 4.39 -12.92
C ILE A 327 14.58 4.96 -13.99
N TYR A 328 15.80 5.34 -13.62
CA TYR A 328 16.80 5.77 -14.59
C TYR A 328 17.17 4.66 -15.59
N ALA A 329 17.18 3.39 -15.15
CA ALA A 329 17.45 2.28 -16.04
C ALA A 329 16.40 2.15 -17.15
N ASP A 330 15.14 2.48 -16.85
CA ASP A 330 13.99 2.39 -17.77
C ASP A 330 13.80 3.68 -18.59
N GLU A 331 13.69 4.82 -17.92
CA GLU A 331 13.35 6.12 -18.50
C GLU A 331 14.54 6.83 -19.17
N LYS A 332 15.78 6.50 -18.76
CA LYS A 332 17.03 7.17 -19.21
C LYS A 332 17.01 8.70 -19.08
N PHE A 333 16.14 9.24 -18.23
CA PHE A 333 15.94 10.66 -18.04
C PHE A 333 16.68 11.19 -16.81
N VAL A 334 17.27 12.38 -16.95
CA VAL A 334 17.84 13.16 -15.83
C VAL A 334 17.42 14.62 -15.96
N ALA A 335 16.87 15.16 -14.88
CA ALA A 335 16.43 16.53 -14.74
C ALA A 335 17.60 17.51 -14.94
N SER A 336 17.27 18.68 -15.49
CA SER A 336 18.23 19.76 -15.73
C SER A 336 18.90 20.21 -14.42
N PRO A 337 20.09 20.84 -14.48
CA PRO A 337 20.74 21.39 -13.28
C PRO A 337 19.83 22.33 -12.48
N ALA A 338 19.05 23.18 -13.16
CA ALA A 338 18.11 24.10 -12.51
C ALA A 338 17.03 23.34 -11.73
N GLN A 339 16.45 22.29 -12.31
CA GLN A 339 15.44 21.45 -11.65
C GLN A 339 16.04 20.67 -10.45
N ARG A 340 17.26 20.15 -10.59
CA ARG A 340 18.00 19.46 -9.51
C ARG A 340 18.40 20.38 -8.36
N ILE A 341 18.41 21.71 -8.56
CA ILE A 341 18.60 22.71 -7.49
C ILE A 341 17.25 23.21 -6.96
N GLY A 342 16.27 23.39 -7.84
CA GLY A 342 14.95 23.91 -7.51
C GLY A 342 14.13 22.95 -6.64
N ALA A 343 14.07 21.66 -6.99
CA ALA A 343 13.30 20.68 -6.21
C ALA A 343 13.79 20.54 -4.76
N PRO A 344 15.10 20.39 -4.47
CA PRO A 344 15.59 20.41 -3.09
C PRO A 344 15.32 21.74 -2.40
N ALA A 345 15.47 22.88 -3.07
CA ALA A 345 15.19 24.19 -2.48
C ALA A 345 13.72 24.33 -2.04
N VAL A 346 12.78 23.86 -2.86
CA VAL A 346 11.34 23.83 -2.52
C VAL A 346 11.08 22.87 -1.36
N ALA A 347 11.63 21.66 -1.39
CA ALA A 347 11.48 20.69 -0.32
C ALA A 347 12.03 21.21 1.02
N LEU A 348 13.23 21.81 1.01
CA LEU A 348 13.84 22.43 2.20
C LEU A 348 13.03 23.61 2.71
N THR A 349 12.44 24.42 1.81
CA THR A 349 11.55 25.52 2.19
C THR A 349 10.30 24.99 2.89
N LEU A 350 9.67 23.94 2.35
CA LEU A 350 8.52 23.29 2.99
C LEU A 350 8.87 22.71 4.37
N ILE A 351 10.04 22.06 4.49
CA ILE A 351 10.56 21.55 5.76
C ILE A 351 10.77 22.70 6.75
N ALA A 352 11.40 23.80 6.33
CA ALA A 352 11.63 24.96 7.18
C ALA A 352 10.30 25.56 7.66
N ILE A 353 9.33 25.77 6.76
CA ILE A 353 7.98 26.25 7.11
C ILE A 353 7.31 25.29 8.11
N ALA A 354 7.45 23.97 7.92
CA ALA A 354 6.86 22.97 8.82
C ALA A 354 7.33 23.11 10.27
N PHE A 355 8.55 23.59 10.49
CA PHE A 355 9.12 23.83 11.82
C PHE A 355 8.99 25.29 12.30
N VAL A 356 8.78 26.25 11.42
CA VAL A 356 8.52 27.66 11.77
C VAL A 356 7.06 27.89 12.19
N ILE A 357 6.09 27.16 11.60
CA ILE A 357 4.69 27.29 11.98
C ILE A 357 4.52 26.99 13.48
N ASN A 358 3.85 27.94 14.15
CA ASN A 358 3.84 28.05 15.59
C ASN A 358 3.22 26.81 16.26
N LYS A 359 3.99 26.15 17.13
CA LYS A 359 3.61 24.94 17.88
C LYS A 359 2.35 25.14 18.73
N ASN A 360 2.04 26.38 19.13
CA ASN A 360 1.13 26.70 20.23
C ASN A 360 -0.20 27.37 19.82
N LYS A 361 -0.51 27.55 18.52
CA LYS A 361 -1.82 28.13 18.11
C LYS A 361 -3.02 27.20 18.37
N ASP A 362 -2.78 25.98 18.85
CA ASP A 362 -3.80 24.98 19.19
C ASP A 362 -4.14 24.92 20.70
N LEU A 363 -3.75 25.94 21.49
CA LEU A 363 -4.12 26.07 22.92
C LEU A 363 -5.40 26.87 23.17
N ALA A 364 -6.04 27.42 22.14
CA ALA A 364 -7.36 28.01 22.31
C ALA A 364 -8.34 26.92 22.73
N ALA A 365 -9.10 27.16 23.81
CA ALA A 365 -10.08 26.20 24.30
C ALA A 365 -10.99 25.76 23.13
N PRO A 366 -11.22 24.45 22.95
CA PRO A 366 -12.05 23.97 21.85
C PRO A 366 -13.43 24.64 21.91
N SER A 367 -13.86 25.24 20.80
CA SER A 367 -15.17 25.87 20.76
C SER A 367 -16.28 24.81 20.75
N ALA A 368 -17.45 25.18 21.27
CA ALA A 368 -18.63 24.30 21.35
C ALA A 368 -19.49 24.35 20.07
N ARG A 369 -18.89 24.61 18.89
CA ARG A 369 -19.67 24.62 17.64
C ARG A 369 -19.93 23.19 17.19
N PRO A 370 -21.11 22.91 16.60
CA PRO A 370 -21.45 21.58 16.14
C PRO A 370 -20.51 21.14 15.01
N VAL A 371 -20.09 19.87 15.05
CA VAL A 371 -19.37 19.22 13.95
C VAL A 371 -20.32 18.32 13.14
N PRO A 372 -20.08 18.11 11.84
CA PRO A 372 -20.84 17.14 11.08
C PRO A 372 -20.72 15.75 11.71
N LYS A 373 -21.81 14.98 11.71
CA LYS A 373 -21.76 13.59 12.18
C LYS A 373 -20.70 12.79 11.39
N PRO A 374 -20.05 11.78 12.00
CA PRO A 374 -18.97 11.03 11.35
C PRO A 374 -19.36 10.40 10.01
N TRP A 375 -20.56 9.80 9.91
CA TRP A 375 -20.98 9.12 8.67
C TRP A 375 -21.11 10.09 7.47
N PRO A 376 -21.89 11.19 7.54
CA PRO A 376 -21.93 12.19 6.47
C PRO A 376 -20.56 12.79 6.15
N LEU A 377 -19.70 13.00 7.15
CA LEU A 377 -18.34 13.49 6.94
C LEU A 377 -17.52 12.52 6.08
N GLY A 378 -17.63 11.21 6.32
CA GLY A 378 -16.92 10.19 5.56
C GLY A 378 -17.42 10.08 4.11
N VAL A 379 -18.74 10.09 3.92
CA VAL A 379 -19.36 10.10 2.58
C VAL A 379 -18.97 11.37 1.82
N GLY A 380 -19.06 12.53 2.47
CA GLY A 380 -18.65 13.81 1.88
C GLY A 380 -17.16 13.81 1.50
N THR A 381 -16.31 13.22 2.33
CA THR A 381 -14.87 13.08 2.03
C THR A 381 -14.65 12.17 0.83
N PHE A 382 -15.32 11.02 0.77
CA PHE A 382 -15.25 10.12 -0.39
C PHE A 382 -15.65 10.84 -1.69
N VAL A 383 -16.75 11.59 -1.67
CA VAL A 383 -17.23 12.33 -2.84
C VAL A 383 -16.22 13.40 -3.25
N VAL A 384 -15.80 14.26 -2.31
CA VAL A 384 -14.89 15.38 -2.61
C VAL A 384 -13.50 14.89 -3.02
N ALA A 385 -12.97 13.86 -2.38
CA ALA A 385 -11.71 13.25 -2.76
C ALA A 385 -11.81 12.57 -4.15
N SER A 386 -12.96 11.96 -4.48
CA SER A 386 -13.18 11.39 -5.81
C SER A 386 -13.30 12.47 -6.89
N LEU A 387 -13.91 13.62 -6.59
CA LEU A 387 -13.91 14.79 -7.49
C LEU A 387 -12.50 15.32 -7.71
N PHE A 388 -11.67 15.37 -6.66
CA PHE A 388 -10.26 15.74 -6.80
C PHE A 388 -9.47 14.72 -7.65
N PHE A 389 -9.78 13.43 -7.52
CA PHE A 389 -9.14 12.36 -8.29
C PHE A 389 -9.55 12.42 -9.77
N MET A 390 -10.84 12.63 -10.07
CA MET A 390 -11.43 12.67 -11.41
C MET A 390 -11.34 14.02 -12.13
N LYS A 391 -10.72 15.03 -11.52
CA LYS A 391 -10.61 16.36 -12.12
C LYS A 391 -9.97 16.25 -13.52
N PRO A 392 -10.42 17.02 -14.52
CA PRO A 392 -9.94 16.88 -15.89
C PRO A 392 -8.47 17.29 -16.03
N GLU A 393 -7.75 16.68 -16.97
CA GLU A 393 -6.35 17.00 -17.30
C GLU A 393 -6.23 18.33 -18.05
N SER A 394 -6.54 19.43 -17.36
CA SER A 394 -6.61 20.78 -17.92
C SER A 394 -6.42 21.84 -16.84
N TRP A 395 -6.28 23.11 -17.25
CA TRP A 395 -6.21 24.24 -16.31
C TRP A 395 -7.47 24.34 -15.45
N ALA A 396 -8.64 23.99 -15.99
CA ALA A 396 -9.87 23.91 -15.23
C ALA A 396 -9.76 22.87 -14.09
N GLY A 397 -9.18 21.70 -14.37
CA GLY A 397 -8.93 20.69 -13.34
C GLY A 397 -7.94 21.12 -12.29
N VAL A 398 -6.87 21.83 -12.67
CA VAL A 398 -5.92 22.44 -11.72
C VAL A 398 -6.63 23.41 -10.78
N ILE A 399 -7.45 24.31 -11.33
CA ILE A 399 -8.22 25.29 -10.55
C ILE A 399 -9.20 24.58 -9.60
N ILE A 400 -9.94 23.58 -10.10
CA ILE A 400 -10.86 22.77 -9.28
C ILE A 400 -10.11 22.10 -8.13
N GLY A 401 -8.96 21.48 -8.43
CA GLY A 401 -8.16 20.79 -7.41
C GLY A 401 -7.65 21.74 -6.32
N ILE A 402 -7.10 22.90 -6.71
CA ILE A 402 -6.67 23.93 -5.77
C ILE A 402 -7.86 24.44 -4.95
N PHE A 403 -9.00 24.72 -5.59
CA PHE A 403 -10.20 25.20 -4.93
C PHE A 403 -10.72 24.21 -3.88
N ILE A 404 -10.77 22.91 -4.22
CA ILE A 404 -11.13 21.84 -3.28
C ILE A 404 -10.18 21.86 -2.08
N LEU A 405 -8.86 21.89 -2.30
CA LEU A 405 -7.88 21.89 -1.20
C LEU A 405 -8.00 23.15 -0.34
N CYS A 406 -8.20 24.32 -0.95
CA CYS A 406 -8.36 25.60 -0.27
C CYS A 406 -9.64 25.70 0.57
N ILE A 407 -10.69 24.95 0.25
CA ILE A 407 -11.94 24.91 1.04
C ILE A 407 -11.88 23.81 2.10
N VAL A 408 -11.51 22.60 1.71
CA VAL A 408 -11.56 21.42 2.58
C VAL A 408 -10.55 21.54 3.71
N SER A 409 -9.32 22.00 3.42
CA SER A 409 -8.26 22.09 4.44
C SER A 409 -8.63 22.99 5.63
N PRO A 410 -9.09 24.25 5.44
CA PRO A 410 -9.51 25.08 6.57
C PRO A 410 -10.79 24.57 7.24
N LEU A 411 -11.71 23.97 6.49
CA LEU A 411 -12.95 23.42 7.05
C LEU A 411 -12.67 22.24 7.99
N VAL A 412 -11.83 21.30 7.56
CA VAL A 412 -11.36 20.18 8.39
C VAL A 412 -10.55 20.70 9.57
N ALA A 413 -9.65 21.66 9.37
CA ALA A 413 -8.88 22.27 10.45
C ALA A 413 -9.77 22.99 11.48
N HIS A 414 -10.89 23.60 11.03
CA HIS A 414 -11.87 24.22 11.89
C HIS A 414 -12.65 23.19 12.71
N TRP A 415 -13.15 22.13 12.07
CA TRP A 415 -13.88 21.05 12.75
C TRP A 415 -12.99 20.27 13.70
N SER A 416 -11.71 20.04 13.36
CA SER A 416 -10.77 19.30 14.22
C SER A 416 -10.43 19.99 15.54
N ARG A 417 -10.83 21.26 15.69
CA ARG A 417 -10.63 22.07 16.90
C ARG A 417 -11.89 22.18 17.77
N GLN A 418 -12.99 21.54 17.39
CA GLN A 418 -14.24 21.58 18.17
C GLN A 418 -14.26 20.50 19.25
N GLN A 419 -15.01 20.74 20.33
CA GLN A 419 -15.12 19.79 21.46
C GLN A 419 -15.65 18.41 21.06
N GLU A 420 -16.58 18.36 20.10
CA GLU A 420 -17.19 17.12 19.63
C GLU A 420 -16.31 16.34 18.64
N TRP A 421 -15.17 16.91 18.21
CA TRP A 421 -14.27 16.21 17.32
C TRP A 421 -13.63 15.02 18.01
N SER A 422 -13.67 13.86 17.35
CA SER A 422 -13.24 12.59 17.92
C SER A 422 -12.55 11.72 16.89
N LEU A 423 -11.93 10.62 17.35
CA LEU A 423 -11.29 9.64 16.47
C LEU A 423 -12.27 9.06 15.42
N ARG A 424 -13.58 9.07 15.69
CA ARG A 424 -14.60 8.65 14.71
C ARG A 424 -14.66 9.59 13.51
N HIS A 425 -14.51 10.90 13.72
CA HIS A 425 -14.48 11.89 12.66
C HIS A 425 -13.19 11.77 11.84
N GLN A 426 -12.04 11.59 12.51
CA GLN A 426 -10.77 11.32 11.83
C GLN A 426 -10.83 10.03 11.00
N PHE A 427 -11.40 8.96 11.55
CA PHE A 427 -11.64 7.71 10.80
C PHE A 427 -12.53 7.91 9.59
N ALA A 428 -13.59 8.70 9.72
CA ALA A 428 -14.49 8.99 8.60
C ALA A 428 -13.76 9.68 7.44
N LEU A 429 -12.94 10.70 7.73
CA LEU A 429 -12.10 11.35 6.71
C LEU A 429 -11.18 10.35 6.01
N VAL A 430 -10.47 9.54 6.81
CA VAL A 430 -9.48 8.57 6.33
C VAL A 430 -10.14 7.45 5.52
N ALA A 431 -11.30 6.97 5.95
CA ALA A 431 -12.07 5.96 5.24
C ALA A 431 -12.53 6.48 3.88
N GLY A 432 -13.06 7.71 3.82
CA GLY A 432 -13.46 8.34 2.57
C GLY A 432 -12.28 8.47 1.61
N ALA A 433 -11.15 8.99 2.07
CA ALA A 433 -9.94 9.13 1.25
C ALA A 433 -9.39 7.77 0.77
N LEU A 434 -9.26 6.77 1.65
CA LEU A 434 -8.74 5.46 1.28
C LEU A 434 -9.64 4.75 0.24
N LEU A 435 -10.97 4.84 0.40
CA LEU A 435 -11.92 4.26 -0.55
C LEU A 435 -11.88 4.96 -1.91
N THR A 436 -11.54 6.27 -1.95
CA THR A 436 -11.27 6.95 -3.22
C THR A 436 -10.09 6.32 -3.97
N TYR A 437 -9.00 5.98 -3.27
CA TYR A 437 -7.88 5.27 -3.88
C TYR A 437 -8.25 3.85 -4.29
N ALA A 438 -9.07 3.15 -3.50
CA ALA A 438 -9.51 1.79 -3.84
C ALA A 438 -10.26 1.73 -5.18
N TRP A 439 -11.21 2.65 -5.43
CA TRP A 439 -11.86 2.69 -6.74
C TRP A 439 -10.95 3.31 -7.81
N GLY A 440 -10.16 4.33 -7.46
CA GLY A 440 -9.19 4.97 -8.35
C GLY A 440 -8.15 4.00 -8.89
N GLY A 441 -7.82 2.95 -8.13
CA GLY A 441 -6.99 1.83 -8.56
C GLY A 441 -7.48 1.16 -9.83
N PHE A 442 -8.80 0.92 -9.94
CA PHE A 442 -9.39 0.37 -11.15
C PHE A 442 -9.25 1.32 -12.34
N ALA A 443 -9.40 2.63 -12.13
CA ALA A 443 -9.18 3.61 -13.19
C ALA A 443 -7.72 3.62 -13.68
N MET A 444 -6.75 3.55 -12.76
CA MET A 444 -5.33 3.46 -13.12
C MET A 444 -4.98 2.16 -13.82
N THR A 445 -5.60 1.04 -13.45
CA THR A 445 -5.40 -0.23 -14.16
C THR A 445 -6.03 -0.25 -15.53
N ILE A 446 -7.17 0.41 -15.75
CA ILE A 446 -7.68 0.64 -17.11
C ILE A 446 -6.66 1.42 -17.94
N LEU A 447 -6.04 2.45 -17.36
CA LEU A 447 -5.10 3.32 -18.06
C LEU A 447 -3.76 2.64 -18.37
N LEU A 448 -3.18 1.97 -17.39
CA LEU A 448 -1.79 1.47 -17.45
C LEU A 448 -1.72 -0.02 -17.83
N TRP A 449 -2.75 -0.80 -17.50
CA TRP A 449 -2.72 -2.26 -17.58
C TRP A 449 -4.04 -2.87 -18.11
N PRO A 450 -4.66 -2.32 -19.18
CA PRO A 450 -6.02 -2.69 -19.59
C PRO A 450 -6.18 -4.20 -19.85
N ASP A 451 -5.19 -4.82 -20.49
CA ASP A 451 -5.21 -6.22 -20.89
C ASP A 451 -4.54 -7.16 -19.85
N ASP A 452 -4.04 -6.63 -18.72
CA ASP A 452 -3.39 -7.44 -17.69
C ASP A 452 -4.39 -7.98 -16.68
N PHE A 453 -4.78 -9.24 -16.87
CA PHE A 453 -5.64 -9.95 -15.97
C PHE A 453 -5.16 -9.97 -14.49
N LEU A 454 -3.84 -10.09 -14.24
CA LEU A 454 -3.29 -10.08 -12.88
C LEU A 454 -3.36 -8.70 -12.23
N ALA A 455 -3.31 -7.62 -13.01
CA ALA A 455 -3.52 -6.26 -12.51
C ALA A 455 -4.96 -6.10 -11.98
N TRP A 456 -5.95 -6.55 -12.74
CA TRP A 456 -7.36 -6.50 -12.36
C TRP A 456 -7.64 -7.30 -11.09
N ILE A 457 -7.15 -8.54 -11.01
CA ILE A 457 -7.26 -9.34 -9.77
C ILE A 457 -6.57 -8.63 -8.60
N GLY A 458 -5.36 -8.12 -8.84
CA GLY A 458 -4.59 -7.36 -7.85
C GLY A 458 -5.43 -6.25 -7.23
N ASN A 459 -6.06 -5.41 -8.04
CA ASN A 459 -6.89 -4.31 -7.56
C ASN A 459 -8.12 -4.73 -6.77
N VAL A 460 -8.81 -5.80 -7.19
CA VAL A 460 -9.91 -6.38 -6.42
C VAL A 460 -9.40 -6.79 -5.04
N LEU A 461 -8.27 -7.51 -4.99
CA LEU A 461 -7.67 -7.94 -3.74
C LEU A 461 -7.25 -6.75 -2.86
N PHE A 462 -6.56 -5.75 -3.41
CA PHE A 462 -6.13 -4.57 -2.68
C PHE A 462 -7.33 -3.76 -2.15
N SER A 463 -8.39 -3.61 -2.94
CA SER A 463 -9.62 -2.96 -2.49
C SER A 463 -10.29 -3.70 -1.33
N LEU A 464 -10.33 -5.05 -1.37
CA LEU A 464 -10.84 -5.85 -0.26
C LEU A 464 -9.98 -5.70 1.01
N ILE A 465 -8.65 -5.66 0.87
CA ILE A 465 -7.74 -5.39 1.99
C ILE A 465 -8.02 -4.01 2.59
N ALA A 466 -8.24 -2.98 1.75
CA ALA A 466 -8.58 -1.63 2.22
C ALA A 466 -9.85 -1.65 3.07
N VAL A 467 -10.90 -2.33 2.60
CA VAL A 467 -12.16 -2.47 3.35
C VAL A 467 -11.95 -3.21 4.68
N VAL A 468 -11.21 -4.31 4.66
CA VAL A 468 -10.89 -5.08 5.88
C VAL A 468 -10.09 -4.24 6.88
N LEU A 469 -9.09 -3.50 6.40
CA LEU A 469 -8.29 -2.59 7.20
C LEU A 469 -9.16 -1.52 7.87
N LEU A 470 -10.11 -0.93 7.14
CA LEU A 470 -11.06 0.03 7.70
C LEU A 470 -11.98 -0.60 8.74
N ILE A 471 -12.47 -1.82 8.52
CA ILE A 471 -13.30 -2.55 9.50
C ILE A 471 -12.50 -2.87 10.78
N VAL A 472 -11.23 -3.27 10.65
CA VAL A 472 -10.36 -3.52 11.80
C VAL A 472 -10.08 -2.22 12.57
N THR A 473 -9.82 -1.13 11.84
CA THR A 473 -9.53 0.19 12.40
C THR A 473 -10.75 0.76 13.13
N SER A 474 -11.93 0.75 12.51
CA SER A 474 -13.18 1.27 13.11
C SER A 474 -13.48 0.63 14.44
N LYS A 475 -13.18 -0.66 14.56
CA LYS A 475 -13.41 -1.42 15.77
C LYS A 475 -12.36 -1.20 16.86
N ARG A 476 -11.17 -0.68 16.54
CA ARG A 476 -10.16 -0.26 17.54
C ARG A 476 -10.45 1.11 18.13
N ILE A 477 -11.30 1.91 17.49
CA ILE A 477 -11.69 3.23 17.96
C ILE A 477 -12.68 3.08 19.14
N PRO A 478 -12.45 3.79 20.27
CA PRO A 478 -13.36 3.78 21.41
C PRO A 478 -14.80 4.14 21.01
N GLN A 479 -15.75 3.40 21.58
CA GLN A 479 -17.17 3.64 21.34
C GLN A 479 -17.73 4.79 22.17
N THR A 480 -17.06 5.22 23.24
CA THR A 480 -17.44 6.37 24.04
C THR A 480 -16.82 7.66 23.48
N PRO A 481 -17.58 8.78 23.43
CA PRO A 481 -17.09 10.07 22.96
C PRO A 481 -15.92 10.59 23.81
#